data_AF-A0A918J3W7-F1
#
_entry.id   AF-A0A918J3W7-F1
#
_cell.length_a   1.000
_cell.length_b   1.000
_cell.length_c   1.000
_cell.angle_alpha   90.00
_cell.angle_beta   90.00
_cell.angle_gamma   90.00
#
_symmetry.space_group_name_H-M   'P 1'
#
loop_
_entity.id
_entity.type
_entity.pdbx_description
1 polymer ?
#
loop_
_entity_poly.entity_id
_entity_poly.type
_entity_poly.pdbx_seq_one_letter_code
_entity_poly.pdbx_strand_id
1 'polypeptide(L)'
;MRFAEKSFEVRFCAALSAAMMPFNRNPLWYGMTQAQERASGIDTMLRHGGDLVIFQFKAKQGGKFTLERDQWRVLTSVARKYPESTYYVFPEAEDTITAASYGCLLERSWCAKVTDIGPAFRSSSKSVNLTLNAAAKSLEKKRPTKKIAVSSSCGMFGCFCTMDWSRSHLGRALARHEFLTYFFGLKLFGEPAGDVYAPALEGKRFGIPIGRKSDPLDDSEPITERGQLERLFSDSAEQAFRGLWGLFLPHSDRTALP
;
A
#
# COMPACT_ATOMS: atom_id res chain seq x y z
N MET A 1 -7.05 -22.30 14.74
CA MET A 1 -7.31 -20.92 15.23
C MET A 1 -7.55 -20.04 14.02
N ARG A 2 -8.63 -19.24 13.98
CA ARG A 2 -8.94 -18.38 12.82
C ARG A 2 -7.83 -17.35 12.61
N PHE A 3 -7.57 -16.98 11.36
CA PHE A 3 -6.63 -15.91 11.07
C PHE A 3 -7.28 -14.58 11.43
N ALA A 4 -6.90 -14.01 12.57
CA ALA A 4 -7.41 -12.71 12.99
C ALA A 4 -6.97 -11.64 12.00
N GLU A 5 -7.89 -10.75 11.62
CA GLU A 5 -7.64 -9.67 10.65
C GLU A 5 -6.42 -8.84 11.04
N LYS A 6 -6.31 -8.47 12.33
CA LYS A 6 -5.17 -7.69 12.83
C LYS A 6 -3.84 -8.44 12.75
N SER A 7 -3.86 -9.76 12.93
CA SER A 7 -2.64 -10.58 12.78
C SER A 7 -2.20 -10.66 11.31
N PHE A 8 -3.16 -10.68 10.37
CA PHE A 8 -2.84 -10.60 8.95
C PHE A 8 -2.23 -9.25 8.59
N GLU A 9 -2.88 -8.16 8.98
CA GLU A 9 -2.43 -6.79 8.76
C GLU A 9 -0.98 -6.61 9.21
N VAL A 10 -0.66 -6.92 10.47
CA VAL A 10 0.70 -6.72 11.01
C VAL A 10 1.74 -7.54 10.23
N ARG A 11 1.42 -8.79 9.89
CA ARG A 11 2.34 -9.65 9.11
C ARG A 11 2.50 -9.13 7.68
N PHE A 12 1.43 -8.63 7.08
CA PHE A 12 1.48 -8.02 5.75
C PHE A 12 2.36 -6.77 5.76
N CYS A 13 2.15 -5.85 6.71
CA CYS A 13 2.94 -4.62 6.82
C CYS A 13 4.42 -4.93 7.06
N ALA A 14 4.73 -5.90 7.92
CA ALA A 14 6.11 -6.35 8.15
C ALA A 14 6.74 -6.95 6.88
N ALA A 15 6.01 -7.84 6.18
CA ALA A 15 6.48 -8.44 4.93
C ALA A 15 6.70 -7.39 3.83
N LEU A 16 5.78 -6.43 3.69
CA LEU A 16 5.88 -5.36 2.71
C LEU A 16 7.01 -4.36 3.07
N SER A 17 7.26 -4.11 4.35
CA SER A 17 8.41 -3.33 4.79
C SER A 17 9.72 -4.01 4.45
N ALA A 18 9.86 -5.30 4.80
CA ALA A 18 11.03 -6.11 4.50
C ALA A 18 11.30 -6.17 2.99
N ALA A 19 10.22 -6.25 2.23
CA ALA A 19 10.22 -6.09 0.80
C ALA A 19 10.84 -4.75 0.36
N MET A 20 10.39 -3.62 0.88
CA MET A 20 10.78 -2.31 0.35
C MET A 20 12.14 -1.80 0.86
N MET A 21 12.63 -2.30 2.00
CA MET A 21 13.86 -1.84 2.65
C MET A 21 15.14 -1.92 1.80
N PRO A 22 15.43 -3.01 1.05
CA PRO A 22 16.63 -3.11 0.21
C PRO A 22 16.78 -2.02 -0.84
N PHE A 23 15.71 -1.27 -1.12
CA PHE A 23 15.69 -0.21 -2.12
C PHE A 23 15.86 1.20 -1.52
N ASN A 24 16.24 1.29 -0.25
CA ASN A 24 16.41 2.55 0.50
C ASN A 24 15.16 3.46 0.42
N ARG A 25 13.97 2.86 0.29
CA ARG A 25 12.72 3.60 0.11
C ARG A 25 12.03 3.97 1.42
N ASN A 26 12.66 3.68 2.56
CA ASN A 26 12.24 3.96 3.93
C ASN A 26 10.70 3.95 4.10
N PRO A 27 10.05 2.77 4.06
CA PRO A 27 8.60 2.68 4.13
C PRO A 27 8.11 3.28 5.46
N LEU A 28 7.26 4.29 5.38
CA LEU A 28 6.66 4.92 6.57
C LEU A 28 5.21 4.47 6.69
N TRP A 29 4.91 3.77 7.78
CA TRP A 29 3.56 3.32 8.08
C TRP A 29 2.86 4.30 9.00
N TYR A 30 1.58 4.54 8.71
CA TYR A 30 0.68 5.33 9.53
C TYR A 30 -0.42 4.41 10.03
N GLY A 31 -0.35 4.08 11.32
CA GLY A 31 -1.43 3.45 12.04
C GLY A 31 -2.46 4.49 12.49
N MET A 32 -3.68 4.03 12.72
CA MET A 32 -4.75 4.83 13.30
C MET A 32 -5.22 4.19 14.60
N THR A 33 -5.94 4.97 15.40
CA THR A 33 -6.67 4.40 16.53
C THR A 33 -7.84 3.56 16.02
N GLN A 34 -8.27 2.58 16.80
CA GLN A 34 -9.43 1.74 16.46
C GLN A 34 -10.70 2.56 16.13
N ALA A 35 -10.89 3.71 16.79
CA ALA A 35 -12.04 4.58 16.52
C ALA A 35 -11.94 5.25 15.15
N GLN A 36 -10.74 5.69 14.77
CA GLN A 36 -10.46 6.26 13.45
C GLN A 36 -10.55 5.21 12.34
N GLU A 37 -10.07 3.99 12.59
CA GLU A 37 -10.21 2.88 11.63
C GLU A 37 -11.70 2.63 11.32
N ARG A 38 -12.55 2.60 12.35
CA ARG A 38 -14.01 2.45 12.15
C ARG A 38 -14.66 3.63 11.43
N ALA A 39 -14.22 4.86 11.73
CA ALA A 39 -14.82 6.07 11.16
C ALA A 39 -14.42 6.26 9.68
N SER A 40 -13.14 6.08 9.37
CA SER A 40 -12.59 6.25 8.02
C SER A 40 -12.72 4.99 7.15
N GLY A 41 -12.87 3.84 7.78
CA GLY A 41 -12.85 2.55 7.10
C GLY A 41 -11.50 2.21 6.48
N ILE A 42 -10.40 2.78 6.99
CA ILE A 42 -9.02 2.49 6.60
C ILE A 42 -8.36 1.76 7.78
N ASP A 43 -7.51 0.77 7.53
CA ASP A 43 -6.77 0.11 8.62
C ASP A 43 -5.39 0.74 8.79
N THR A 44 -4.67 0.96 7.68
CA THR A 44 -3.35 1.58 7.70
C THR A 44 -3.01 2.24 6.38
N MET A 45 -1.95 3.04 6.39
CA MET A 45 -1.41 3.72 5.22
C MET A 45 0.10 3.57 5.17
N LEU A 46 0.64 3.57 3.97
CA LEU A 46 2.06 3.43 3.69
C LEU A 46 2.50 4.55 2.76
N ARG A 47 3.50 5.33 3.17
CA ARG A 47 4.21 6.23 2.26
C ARG A 47 5.44 5.52 1.70
N HIS A 48 5.56 5.55 0.37
CA HIS A 48 6.65 4.92 -0.36
C HIS A 48 7.00 5.69 -1.63
N GLY A 49 8.25 6.11 -1.77
CA GLY A 49 8.70 6.81 -2.98
C GLY A 49 7.98 8.15 -3.22
N GLY A 50 7.44 8.76 -2.16
CA GLY A 50 6.55 9.90 -2.23
C GLY A 50 5.09 9.50 -2.13
N ASP A 51 4.69 8.39 -2.74
CA ASP A 51 3.28 8.01 -2.92
C ASP A 51 2.67 7.52 -1.60
N LEU A 52 1.45 7.96 -1.29
CA LEU A 52 0.63 7.38 -0.22
C LEU A 52 -0.20 6.21 -0.76
N VAL A 53 -0.14 5.05 -0.10
CA VAL A 53 -0.96 3.86 -0.35
C VAL A 53 -1.82 3.61 0.89
N ILE A 54 -3.10 3.33 0.67
CA ILE A 54 -4.13 3.19 1.70
C ILE A 54 -4.66 1.77 1.64
N PHE A 55 -4.67 1.09 2.78
CA PHE A 55 -5.06 -0.30 2.89
C PHE A 55 -6.28 -0.49 3.80
N GLN A 56 -7.19 -1.33 3.34
CA GLN A 56 -8.20 -1.98 4.16
C GLN A 56 -8.04 -3.50 4.06
N PHE A 57 -7.67 -4.15 5.14
CA PHE A 57 -7.55 -5.60 5.23
C PHE A 57 -8.92 -6.24 5.43
N LYS A 58 -9.02 -7.48 4.97
CA LYS A 58 -10.15 -8.36 5.26
C LYS A 58 -9.69 -9.77 5.57
N ALA A 59 -10.14 -10.28 6.70
CA ALA A 59 -9.96 -11.69 7.02
C ALA A 59 -10.99 -12.57 6.30
N LYS A 60 -10.56 -13.79 5.96
CA LYS A 60 -11.41 -14.83 5.40
C LYS A 60 -12.19 -15.52 6.52
N GLN A 61 -13.51 -15.65 6.36
CA GLN A 61 -14.39 -16.35 7.29
C GLN A 61 -15.24 -17.37 6.52
N GLY A 62 -15.02 -18.66 6.76
CA GLY A 62 -15.78 -19.74 6.09
C GLY A 62 -15.64 -19.66 4.56
N GLY A 63 -14.43 -19.48 4.07
CA GLY A 63 -14.15 -19.35 2.64
C GLY A 63 -14.53 -18.01 1.98
N LYS A 64 -15.01 -17.01 2.73
CA LYS A 64 -15.57 -15.76 2.19
C LYS A 64 -15.02 -14.52 2.88
N PHE A 65 -15.05 -13.39 2.17
CA PHE A 65 -14.79 -12.06 2.70
C PHE A 65 -16.10 -11.29 2.77
N THR A 66 -16.42 -10.78 3.95
CA THR A 66 -17.58 -9.92 4.16
C THR A 66 -17.15 -8.47 4.10
N LEU A 67 -17.71 -7.70 3.17
CA LEU A 67 -17.49 -6.26 3.06
C LEU A 67 -18.77 -5.53 3.47
N GLU A 68 -18.64 -4.56 4.36
CA GLU A 68 -19.75 -3.70 4.78
C GLU A 68 -19.88 -2.50 3.83
N ARG A 69 -21.13 -2.16 3.50
CA ARG A 69 -21.42 -1.07 2.56
C ARG A 69 -20.99 0.27 3.13
N ASP A 70 -21.23 0.51 4.41
CA ASP A 70 -20.95 1.82 5.01
C ASP A 70 -19.44 2.08 5.01
N GLN A 71 -18.63 1.08 5.39
CA GLN A 71 -17.17 1.13 5.25
C GLN A 71 -16.74 1.38 3.79
N TRP A 72 -17.31 0.63 2.83
CA TRP A 72 -17.01 0.80 1.41
C TRP A 72 -17.37 2.21 0.91
N ARG A 73 -18.48 2.81 1.36
CA ARG A 73 -18.88 4.18 0.97
C ARG A 73 -17.87 5.22 1.43
N VAL A 74 -17.40 5.11 2.68
CA VAL A 74 -16.37 6.01 3.22
C VAL A 74 -15.08 5.84 2.42
N LEU A 75 -14.59 4.60 2.25
CA LEU A 75 -13.41 4.32 1.43
C LEU A 75 -13.55 4.79 -0.02
N THR A 76 -14.74 4.70 -0.62
CA THR A 76 -14.99 5.16 -1.99
C THR A 76 -14.90 6.68 -2.11
N SER A 77 -15.17 7.43 -1.03
CA SER A 77 -14.94 8.88 -1.03
C SER A 77 -13.45 9.22 -1.07
N VAL A 78 -12.63 8.42 -0.39
CA VAL A 78 -11.16 8.53 -0.41
C VAL A 78 -10.61 8.07 -1.76
N ALA A 79 -11.07 6.92 -2.26
CA ALA A 79 -10.66 6.36 -3.54
C ALA A 79 -11.09 7.21 -4.75
N ARG A 80 -12.12 8.05 -4.61
CA ARG A 80 -12.46 9.06 -5.63
C ARG A 80 -11.38 10.11 -5.80
N LYS A 81 -10.71 10.49 -4.70
CA LYS A 81 -9.55 11.37 -4.74
C LYS A 81 -8.30 10.61 -5.15
N TYR A 82 -8.15 9.37 -4.67
CA TYR A 82 -6.94 8.54 -4.84
C TYR A 82 -7.26 7.13 -5.36
N PRO A 83 -7.67 7.01 -6.63
CA PRO A 83 -8.12 5.73 -7.19
C PRO A 83 -6.99 4.70 -7.32
N GLU A 84 -5.77 5.17 -7.55
CA GLU A 84 -4.57 4.34 -7.74
C GLU A 84 -3.79 4.08 -6.44
N SER A 85 -4.37 4.42 -5.29
CA SER A 85 -3.72 4.29 -3.98
C SER A 85 -4.56 3.56 -2.96
N THR A 86 -5.84 3.31 -3.21
CA THR A 86 -6.75 2.80 -2.19
C THR A 86 -7.16 1.36 -2.48
N TYR A 87 -6.74 0.43 -1.62
CA TYR A 87 -6.87 -1.00 -1.87
C TYR A 87 -7.52 -1.75 -0.71
N TYR A 88 -8.39 -2.72 -1.05
CA TYR A 88 -8.65 -3.83 -0.16
C TYR A 88 -7.57 -4.91 -0.31
N VAL A 89 -7.17 -5.53 0.80
CA VAL A 89 -6.19 -6.61 0.84
C VAL A 89 -6.80 -7.88 1.43
N PHE A 90 -6.66 -8.99 0.70
CA PHE A 90 -7.27 -10.28 1.00
C PHE A 90 -6.20 -11.38 1.09
N PRO A 91 -6.08 -12.12 2.20
CA PRO A 91 -5.20 -13.28 2.30
C PRO A 91 -5.82 -14.48 1.55
N GLU A 92 -4.98 -15.31 0.93
CA GLU A 92 -5.41 -16.61 0.40
C GLU A 92 -5.70 -17.62 1.52
N ALA A 93 -4.88 -17.58 2.58
CA ALA A 93 -5.02 -18.41 3.78
C ALA A 93 -6.31 -18.13 4.55
N GLU A 94 -6.90 -19.18 5.09
CA GLU A 94 -8.09 -19.10 5.95
C GLU A 94 -7.75 -19.09 7.44
N ASP A 95 -6.60 -19.65 7.82
CA ASP A 95 -6.14 -19.74 9.20
C ASP A 95 -4.65 -19.42 9.33
N THR A 96 -4.22 -19.17 10.57
CA THR A 96 -2.84 -18.80 10.89
C THR A 96 -1.84 -19.91 10.53
N ILE A 97 -2.24 -21.18 10.62
CA ILE A 97 -1.37 -22.33 10.34
C ILE A 97 -1.03 -22.36 8.85
N THR A 98 -2.06 -22.24 8.00
CA THR A 98 -1.93 -22.14 6.55
C THR A 98 -1.16 -20.89 6.16
N ALA A 99 -1.42 -19.74 6.80
CA ALA A 99 -0.65 -18.52 6.53
C ALA A 99 0.84 -18.65 6.91
N ALA A 100 1.15 -19.43 7.95
CA ALA A 100 2.52 -19.66 8.41
C ALA A 100 3.28 -20.67 7.55
N SER A 101 2.60 -21.57 6.83
CA SER A 101 3.26 -22.50 5.91
C SER A 101 3.65 -21.86 4.58
N TYR A 102 3.16 -20.65 4.30
CA TYR A 102 3.54 -19.91 3.10
C TYR A 102 4.96 -19.35 3.24
N GLY A 103 5.84 -19.69 2.30
CA GLY A 103 7.18 -19.10 2.22
C GLY A 103 7.15 -17.58 2.00
N CYS A 104 6.08 -17.07 1.37
CA CYS A 104 5.87 -15.65 1.22
C CYS A 104 4.41 -15.23 1.31
N LEU A 105 4.12 -14.34 2.26
CA LEU A 105 2.77 -13.83 2.47
C LEU A 105 2.29 -12.94 1.32
N LEU A 106 3.17 -12.15 0.70
CA LEU A 106 2.80 -11.18 -0.34
C LEU A 106 2.40 -11.85 -1.68
N GLU A 107 2.96 -13.01 -1.99
CA GLU A 107 2.53 -13.86 -3.12
C GLU A 107 1.12 -14.40 -2.94
N ARG A 108 0.76 -14.66 -1.68
CA ARG A 108 -0.52 -15.25 -1.26
C ARG A 108 -1.48 -14.21 -0.67
N SER A 109 -1.25 -12.93 -0.98
CA SER A 109 -2.10 -11.81 -0.60
C SER A 109 -2.52 -11.05 -1.85
N TRP A 110 -3.78 -10.66 -1.92
CA TRP A 110 -4.41 -10.15 -3.13
C TRP A 110 -5.00 -8.77 -2.88
N CYS A 111 -4.81 -7.87 -3.83
CA CYS A 111 -5.24 -6.49 -3.75
C CYS A 111 -6.32 -6.21 -4.80
N ALA A 112 -7.40 -5.55 -4.37
CA ALA A 112 -8.45 -5.02 -5.23
C ALA A 112 -8.53 -3.51 -5.03
N LYS A 113 -8.66 -2.72 -6.10
CA LYS A 113 -8.96 -1.29 -5.96
C LYS A 113 -10.35 -1.13 -5.36
N VAL A 114 -10.51 -0.16 -4.47
CA VAL A 114 -11.82 0.13 -3.86
C VAL A 114 -12.88 0.51 -4.91
N THR A 115 -12.46 1.20 -5.98
CA THR A 115 -13.32 1.59 -7.10
C THR A 115 -13.99 0.40 -7.79
N ASP A 116 -13.31 -0.74 -7.83
CA ASP A 116 -13.77 -1.93 -8.58
C ASP A 116 -14.76 -2.77 -7.75
N ILE A 117 -14.84 -2.53 -6.44
CA ILE A 117 -15.72 -3.25 -5.52
C ILE A 117 -17.18 -2.79 -5.63
N GLY A 118 -17.42 -1.52 -5.96
CA GLY A 118 -18.75 -0.91 -5.91
C GLY A 118 -19.86 -1.70 -6.63
N PRO A 119 -19.65 -2.15 -7.88
CA PRO A 119 -20.61 -2.96 -8.62
C PRO A 119 -21.01 -4.28 -7.94
N ALA A 120 -20.25 -4.75 -6.94
CA ALA A 120 -20.57 -5.94 -6.17
C ALA A 120 -21.68 -5.70 -5.14
N PHE A 121 -21.92 -4.46 -4.69
CA PHE A 121 -23.04 -4.18 -3.79
C PHE A 121 -24.35 -4.14 -4.59
N ARG A 122 -25.39 -4.83 -4.10
CA ARG A 122 -26.77 -4.58 -4.60
C ARG A 122 -27.22 -3.19 -4.11
N SER A 123 -28.37 -2.66 -4.52
CA SER A 123 -28.87 -1.38 -4.01
C SER A 123 -29.36 -1.43 -2.55
N SER A 124 -29.86 -2.58 -2.07
CA SER A 124 -30.44 -2.73 -0.71
C SER A 124 -29.58 -3.49 0.32
N SER A 125 -28.53 -4.21 -0.09
CA SER A 125 -27.71 -5.04 0.81
C SER A 125 -26.70 -4.25 1.66
N LYS A 126 -26.78 -4.36 3.00
CA LYS A 126 -25.81 -3.75 3.94
C LYS A 126 -24.38 -4.30 3.81
N SER A 127 -24.22 -5.50 3.28
CA SER A 127 -22.92 -6.13 3.07
C SER A 127 -22.89 -6.95 1.77
N VAL A 128 -21.68 -7.34 1.35
CA VAL A 128 -21.45 -8.29 0.25
C VAL A 128 -20.45 -9.34 0.69
N ASN A 129 -20.71 -10.58 0.29
CA ASN A 129 -19.77 -11.69 0.47
C ASN A 129 -19.07 -11.99 -0.84
N LEU A 130 -17.73 -12.01 -0.80
CA LEU A 130 -16.86 -12.32 -1.94
C LEU A 130 -16.03 -13.58 -1.64
N THR A 131 -15.70 -14.34 -2.67
CA THR A 131 -14.77 -15.47 -2.59
C THR A 131 -13.58 -15.22 -3.50
N LEU A 132 -12.37 -15.39 -2.99
CA LEU A 132 -11.16 -15.28 -3.80
C LEU A 132 -10.95 -16.55 -4.63
N ASN A 133 -10.79 -16.35 -5.94
CA ASN A 133 -10.31 -17.35 -6.89
C ASN A 133 -8.89 -16.95 -7.33
N ALA A 134 -7.89 -17.46 -6.61
CA ALA A 134 -6.48 -17.14 -6.83
C ALA A 134 -6.00 -17.54 -8.23
N ALA A 135 -6.43 -18.70 -8.74
CA ALA A 135 -6.08 -19.17 -10.07
C ALA A 135 -6.60 -18.23 -11.17
N ALA A 136 -7.84 -17.74 -11.02
CA ALA A 136 -8.44 -16.79 -11.94
C ALA A 136 -8.11 -15.31 -11.64
N LYS A 137 -7.29 -15.03 -10.62
CA LYS A 137 -6.94 -13.68 -10.15
C LYS A 137 -8.17 -12.78 -9.99
N SER A 138 -9.24 -13.30 -9.37
CA SER A 138 -10.49 -12.55 -9.21
C SER A 138 -11.18 -12.81 -7.88
N LEU A 139 -11.94 -11.82 -7.41
CA LEU A 139 -12.95 -11.97 -6.37
C LEU A 139 -14.31 -12.21 -7.02
N GLU A 140 -14.99 -13.24 -6.56
CA GLU A 140 -16.25 -13.70 -7.11
C GLU A 140 -17.39 -13.50 -6.12
N LYS A 141 -18.46 -12.88 -6.59
CA LYS A 141 -19.77 -12.89 -5.92
C LYS A 141 -20.64 -13.92 -6.61
N LYS A 142 -21.25 -14.85 -5.86
CA LYS A 142 -22.08 -15.92 -6.47
C LYS A 142 -23.41 -15.44 -7.06
N ARG A 143 -24.07 -14.42 -6.48
CA ARG A 143 -25.45 -14.01 -6.88
C ARG A 143 -25.69 -12.49 -6.76
N PRO A 144 -25.92 -11.74 -7.85
CA PRO A 144 -25.61 -12.13 -9.23
C PRO A 144 -24.11 -12.42 -9.36
N THR A 145 -23.75 -13.23 -10.35
CA THR A 145 -22.34 -13.53 -10.63
C THR A 145 -21.62 -12.25 -11.02
N LYS A 146 -20.62 -11.86 -10.24
CA LYS A 146 -19.73 -10.73 -10.52
C LYS A 146 -18.30 -11.18 -10.26
N LYS A 147 -17.39 -10.78 -11.15
CA LYS A 147 -15.96 -10.99 -11.02
C LYS A 147 -15.29 -9.63 -10.91
N ILE A 148 -14.41 -9.49 -9.94
CA ILE A 148 -13.64 -8.28 -9.68
C ILE A 148 -12.18 -8.69 -9.83
N ALA A 149 -11.46 -8.03 -10.73
CA ALA A 149 -10.04 -8.32 -10.94
C ALA A 149 -9.25 -8.02 -9.66
N VAL A 150 -8.30 -8.89 -9.34
CA VAL A 150 -7.34 -8.65 -8.26
C VAL A 150 -5.93 -8.91 -8.76
N SER A 151 -4.97 -8.24 -8.15
CA SER A 151 -3.54 -8.48 -8.38
C SER A 151 -2.93 -9.04 -7.13
N SER A 152 -1.90 -9.90 -7.25
CA SER A 152 -1.13 -10.26 -6.07
C SER A 152 -0.43 -9.01 -5.54
N SER A 153 -0.27 -8.92 -4.22
CA SER A 153 0.40 -7.80 -3.55
C SER A 153 1.84 -7.68 -4.04
N CYS A 154 2.44 -8.84 -4.27
CA CYS A 154 3.70 -9.05 -4.96
C CYS A 154 3.77 -8.41 -6.35
N GLY A 155 2.76 -8.62 -7.21
CA GLY A 155 2.69 -7.99 -8.53
C GLY A 155 2.48 -6.48 -8.48
N MET A 156 1.87 -5.99 -7.40
CA MET A 156 1.61 -4.56 -7.20
C MET A 156 2.79 -3.79 -6.63
N PHE A 157 3.39 -4.29 -5.56
CA PHE A 157 4.39 -3.58 -4.78
C PHE A 157 5.82 -4.12 -4.97
N GLY A 158 5.96 -5.19 -5.75
CA GLY A 158 7.21 -5.93 -5.93
C GLY A 158 7.24 -7.21 -5.09
N CYS A 159 7.85 -8.25 -5.65
CA CYS A 159 8.10 -9.51 -4.95
C CYS A 159 9.47 -9.52 -4.31
N PHE A 160 9.50 -9.82 -3.01
CA PHE A 160 10.73 -9.97 -2.23
C PHE A 160 10.71 -11.27 -1.41
N CYS A 161 9.81 -12.15 -1.81
CA CYS A 161 9.78 -13.53 -1.42
C CYS A 161 11.16 -14.10 -1.72
N THR A 162 11.84 -14.61 -0.70
CA THR A 162 13.09 -15.35 -0.89
C THR A 162 12.74 -16.65 -1.59
N MET A 163 12.64 -16.63 -2.92
CA MET A 163 12.80 -17.82 -3.73
C MET A 163 14.18 -18.35 -3.39
N ASP A 164 14.28 -19.49 -2.71
CA ASP A 164 15.52 -20.24 -2.43
C ASP A 164 16.73 -19.57 -3.10
N TRP A 165 17.36 -18.63 -2.38
CA TRP A 165 18.38 -17.74 -2.94
C TRP A 165 19.65 -18.57 -3.17
N SER A 166 19.60 -19.50 -4.13
CA SER A 166 20.79 -19.92 -4.81
C SER A 166 21.40 -18.65 -5.42
N ARG A 167 22.68 -18.42 -5.15
CA ARG A 167 23.45 -17.19 -5.47
C ARG A 167 23.32 -16.71 -6.93
N SER A 168 22.79 -17.53 -7.83
CA SER A 168 22.67 -17.32 -9.27
C SER A 168 21.48 -16.43 -9.72
N HIS A 169 20.44 -16.26 -8.91
CA HIS A 169 19.27 -15.46 -9.30
C HIS A 169 19.34 -13.98 -8.89
N LEU A 170 20.06 -13.66 -7.81
CA LEU A 170 20.31 -12.28 -7.39
C LEU A 170 21.05 -11.49 -8.49
N GLY A 171 22.04 -12.11 -9.14
CA GLY A 171 22.75 -11.51 -10.26
C GLY A 171 21.84 -11.17 -11.45
N ARG A 172 20.83 -11.99 -11.74
CA ARG A 172 19.89 -11.74 -12.85
C ARG A 172 18.80 -10.72 -12.52
N ALA A 173 18.33 -10.67 -11.29
CA ALA A 173 17.36 -9.66 -10.85
C ALA A 173 18.02 -8.27 -10.75
N LEU A 174 19.26 -8.20 -10.24
CA LEU A 174 20.03 -6.96 -10.19
C LEU A 174 20.48 -6.48 -11.58
N ALA A 175 20.69 -7.38 -12.55
CA ALA A 175 21.04 -7.03 -13.93
C ALA A 175 19.88 -6.45 -14.76
N ARG A 176 18.62 -6.59 -14.31
CA ARG A 176 17.45 -6.03 -15.01
C ARG A 176 17.03 -4.65 -14.51
N HIS A 177 17.64 -4.17 -13.44
CA HIS A 177 17.39 -2.85 -12.87
C HIS A 177 18.73 -2.11 -12.76
N GLU A 178 19.05 -1.27 -13.76
CA GLU A 178 20.28 -0.46 -13.79
C GLU A 178 20.52 0.31 -12.47
N PHE A 179 19.44 0.75 -11.83
CA PHE A 179 19.50 1.46 -10.54
C PHE A 179 19.95 0.59 -9.35
N LEU A 180 19.67 -0.72 -9.38
CA LEU A 180 20.05 -1.65 -8.32
C LEU A 180 21.46 -2.22 -8.53
N THR A 181 21.90 -2.35 -9.79
CA THR A 181 23.30 -2.62 -10.12
C THR A 181 24.20 -1.50 -9.56
N TYR A 182 23.74 -0.25 -9.64
CA TYR A 182 24.45 0.92 -9.12
C TYR A 182 24.64 0.87 -7.59
N PHE A 183 23.57 0.61 -6.81
CA PHE A 183 23.66 0.64 -5.35
C PHE A 183 24.33 -0.59 -4.72
N PHE A 184 24.13 -1.78 -5.27
CA PHE A 184 24.79 -2.99 -4.76
C PHE A 184 26.18 -3.21 -5.36
N GLY A 185 26.45 -2.67 -6.55
CA GLY A 185 27.77 -2.70 -7.18
C GLY A 185 28.83 -1.93 -6.39
N LEU A 186 28.45 -0.79 -5.81
CA LEU A 186 29.34 0.07 -5.02
C LEU A 186 29.88 -0.57 -3.72
N LYS A 187 29.14 -1.52 -3.13
CA LYS A 187 29.62 -2.26 -1.93
C LYS A 187 30.29 -3.59 -2.23
N LEU A 188 30.03 -4.18 -3.40
CA LEU A 188 30.57 -5.51 -3.75
C LEU A 188 31.79 -5.45 -4.67
N PHE A 189 32.00 -4.36 -5.42
CA PHE A 189 33.06 -4.28 -6.44
C PHE A 189 34.08 -3.16 -6.25
N GLY A 190 34.00 -2.36 -5.18
CA GLY A 190 35.13 -1.55 -4.71
C GLY A 190 35.64 -0.46 -5.66
N GLU A 191 34.84 0.03 -6.61
CA GLU A 191 35.24 1.16 -7.46
C GLU A 191 34.61 2.49 -7.02
N PRO A 192 35.38 3.59 -7.01
CA PRO A 192 34.89 4.91 -6.63
C PRO A 192 33.96 5.47 -7.72
N ALA A 193 32.75 5.86 -7.31
CA ALA A 193 31.81 6.55 -8.19
C ALA A 193 32.37 7.92 -8.59
N GLY A 194 32.60 8.15 -9.89
CA GLY A 194 32.77 9.48 -10.45
C GLY A 194 31.50 10.33 -10.24
N ASP A 195 31.66 11.65 -10.24
CA ASP A 195 30.61 12.63 -9.93
C ASP A 195 29.34 12.41 -10.75
N VAL A 196 28.32 11.83 -10.11
CA VAL A 196 26.98 11.67 -10.69
C VAL A 196 26.12 12.87 -10.31
N TYR A 197 25.65 13.57 -11.35
CA TYR A 197 24.70 14.67 -11.31
C TYR A 197 23.49 14.37 -10.41
N ALA A 198 23.37 15.09 -9.30
CA ALA A 198 22.10 15.22 -8.60
C ALA A 198 21.17 16.10 -9.44
N PRO A 199 19.97 15.64 -9.84
CA PRO A 199 19.03 16.49 -10.57
C PRO A 199 18.68 17.72 -9.71
N ALA A 200 18.81 18.91 -10.30
CA ALA A 200 18.49 20.17 -9.63
C ALA A 200 17.08 20.12 -9.02
N LEU A 201 17.00 20.39 -7.72
CA LEU A 201 15.77 20.36 -6.93
C LEU A 201 14.98 21.68 -7.00
N GLU A 202 15.41 22.63 -7.81
CA GLU A 202 14.77 23.93 -7.95
C GLU A 202 13.39 23.81 -8.62
N GLY A 203 12.35 24.30 -7.95
CA GLY A 203 10.98 24.34 -8.46
C GLY A 203 10.07 23.16 -8.10
N LYS A 204 10.57 22.12 -7.42
CA LYS A 204 9.71 21.01 -6.97
C LYS A 204 9.02 21.36 -5.64
N ARG A 205 7.68 21.42 -5.63
CA ARG A 205 6.90 21.53 -4.41
C ARG A 205 7.11 20.27 -3.54
N PHE A 206 7.58 20.46 -2.32
CA PHE A 206 7.82 19.38 -1.36
C PHE A 206 6.53 19.08 -0.58
N GLY A 207 6.02 17.86 -0.71
CA GLY A 207 4.84 17.37 -0.01
C GLY A 207 4.73 15.85 -0.11
N ILE A 208 3.67 15.25 0.41
CA ILE A 208 3.35 13.82 0.21
C ILE A 208 2.57 13.71 -1.11
N PRO A 209 3.18 13.32 -2.24
CA PRO A 209 2.42 13.03 -3.44
C PRO A 209 1.51 11.81 -3.19
N ILE A 210 0.43 11.75 -3.94
CA ILE A 210 -0.59 10.73 -3.74
C ILE A 210 -0.83 10.05 -5.09
N GLY A 211 -0.83 8.72 -5.11
CA GLY A 211 -0.83 7.95 -6.35
C GLY A 211 0.57 7.76 -6.94
N ARG A 212 0.69 6.85 -7.93
CA ARG A 212 1.92 6.70 -8.71
C ARG A 212 2.05 7.87 -9.68
N LYS A 213 3.16 8.62 -9.63
CA LYS A 213 3.58 9.51 -10.73
C LYS A 213 3.98 8.70 -11.98
N SER A 214 3.03 8.00 -12.59
CA SER A 214 3.23 7.41 -13.92
C SER A 214 2.79 8.37 -15.03
N ASP A 215 1.96 9.36 -14.72
CA ASP A 215 1.53 10.37 -15.68
C ASP A 215 2.21 11.71 -15.39
N PRO A 216 3.10 12.22 -16.27
CA PRO A 216 3.70 13.53 -16.12
C PRO A 216 2.69 14.69 -16.23
N LEU A 217 1.43 14.41 -16.57
CA LEU A 217 0.31 15.36 -16.62
C LEU A 217 -0.59 15.32 -15.38
N ASP A 218 -0.35 14.44 -14.42
CA ASP A 218 -1.13 14.39 -13.18
C ASP A 218 -0.72 15.56 -12.26
N ASP A 219 -1.46 16.66 -12.38
CA ASP A 219 -1.32 17.90 -11.59
C ASP A 219 -1.91 17.78 -10.17
N SER A 220 -2.15 16.57 -9.65
CA SER A 220 -2.62 16.40 -8.29
C SER A 220 -1.64 17.06 -7.29
N GLU A 221 -2.15 18.09 -6.60
CA GLU A 221 -1.33 18.82 -5.63
C GLU A 221 -0.92 17.87 -4.50
N PRO A 222 0.40 17.77 -4.20
CA PRO A 222 0.85 16.95 -3.09
C PRO A 222 0.31 17.50 -1.77
N ILE A 223 0.14 16.64 -0.76
CA ILE A 223 -0.22 17.09 0.59
C ILE A 223 0.98 17.84 1.16
N THR A 224 0.91 19.16 1.21
CA THR A 224 1.95 20.04 1.74
C THR A 224 1.72 20.42 3.19
N GLU A 225 0.49 20.28 3.70
CA GLU A 225 0.13 20.71 5.06
C GLU A 225 -0.84 19.77 5.76
N ARG A 226 -0.81 19.83 7.10
CA ARG A 226 -1.66 19.02 8.00
C ARG A 226 -3.15 19.18 7.70
N GLY A 227 -3.61 20.40 7.44
CA GLY A 227 -5.02 20.66 7.14
C GLY A 227 -5.51 19.97 5.87
N GLN A 228 -4.65 19.77 4.87
CA GLN A 228 -4.99 19.00 3.67
C GLN A 228 -5.11 17.51 3.98
N LEU A 229 -4.22 16.98 4.82
CA LEU A 229 -4.32 15.61 5.31
C LEU A 229 -5.59 15.42 6.15
N GLU A 230 -5.88 16.31 7.09
CA GLU A 230 -7.08 16.29 7.93
C GLU A 230 -8.38 16.35 7.11
N ARG A 231 -8.41 17.20 6.09
CA ARG A 231 -9.52 17.28 5.13
C ARG A 231 -9.76 15.98 4.35
N LEU A 232 -8.81 15.04 4.35
CA LEU A 232 -9.05 13.69 3.81
C LEU A 232 -9.84 12.79 4.74
N PHE A 233 -9.82 13.04 6.04
CA PHE A 233 -10.40 12.15 7.05
C PHE A 233 -11.61 12.76 7.80
N SER A 234 -12.20 13.82 7.23
CA SER A 234 -13.35 14.60 7.74
C SER A 234 -13.16 15.28 9.11
N ASP A 235 -14.13 16.12 9.53
CA ASP A 235 -14.06 16.99 10.72
C ASP A 235 -13.79 16.26 12.06
N SER A 236 -13.91 14.93 12.08
CA SER A 236 -13.55 14.07 13.22
C SER A 236 -12.04 13.83 13.39
N ALA A 237 -11.17 14.42 12.55
CA ALA A 237 -9.76 14.07 12.48
C ALA A 237 -8.80 14.97 13.28
N GLU A 238 -9.24 16.10 13.86
CA GLU A 238 -8.36 17.01 14.62
C GLU A 238 -7.67 16.34 15.83
N GLN A 239 -8.32 15.35 16.45
CA GLN A 239 -7.73 14.57 17.55
C GLN A 239 -6.80 13.45 17.07
N ALA A 240 -6.83 13.10 15.78
CA ALA A 240 -6.17 11.92 15.24
C ALA A 240 -4.68 12.06 14.95
N PHE A 241 -4.19 13.29 14.82
CA PHE A 241 -2.90 13.55 14.17
C PHE A 241 -1.81 14.15 15.07
N ARG A 242 -1.96 14.04 16.38
CA ARG A 242 -0.96 14.54 17.35
C ARG A 242 0.44 13.88 17.22
N GLY A 243 0.61 12.82 16.41
CA GLY A 243 1.89 12.14 16.16
C GLY A 243 2.48 12.28 14.75
N LEU A 244 1.86 13.04 13.84
CA LEU A 244 2.28 13.13 12.43
C LEU A 244 3.31 14.23 12.11
N TRP A 245 3.99 14.78 13.12
CA TRP A 245 4.98 15.86 12.96
C TRP A 245 6.12 15.53 11.99
N GLY A 246 6.41 14.25 11.76
CA GLY A 246 7.42 13.79 10.78
C GLY A 246 6.93 13.69 9.33
N LEU A 247 5.67 14.02 9.03
CA LEU A 247 5.10 13.92 7.68
C LEU A 247 5.61 15.00 6.72
N PHE A 248 5.78 16.19 7.25
CA PHE A 248 6.17 17.37 6.49
C PHE A 248 7.64 17.60 6.81
N LEU A 249 8.51 17.48 5.79
CA LEU A 249 9.86 17.99 5.94
C LEU A 249 9.73 19.48 6.23
N PRO A 250 10.39 20.02 7.28
CA PRO A 250 10.37 21.45 7.52
C PRO A 250 10.83 22.13 6.22
N HIS A 251 10.03 23.07 5.74
CA HIS A 251 10.49 23.99 4.70
C HIS A 251 11.72 24.66 5.29
N SER A 252 12.91 24.28 4.84
CA SER A 252 14.10 25.06 5.16
C SER A 252 13.96 26.32 4.32
N ASP A 253 13.28 27.33 4.86
CA ASP A 253 13.43 28.68 4.37
C ASP A 253 14.92 29.00 4.47
N ARG A 254 15.62 28.89 3.33
CA ARG A 254 17.04 29.25 3.20
C ARG A 254 17.26 30.77 3.35
N THR A 255 16.24 31.52 3.74
CA THR A 255 16.26 32.98 3.85
C THR A 255 16.45 33.49 5.28
N ALA A 256 16.70 32.62 6.26
CA ALA A 256 17.01 33.06 7.63
C ALA A 256 18.27 32.39 8.18
N LEU A 257 19.43 32.82 7.69
CA LEU A 257 20.64 32.91 8.51
C LEU A 257 21.08 34.39 8.49
N PRO A 258 21.34 35.01 9.65
CA PRO A 258 21.96 36.33 9.70
C PRO A 258 23.37 36.34 9.10
#